data_AF-A0A941YDE1-F1
#
_entry.id   AF-A0A941YDE1-F1
#
_cell.length_a   1.000
_cell.length_b   1.000
_cell.length_c   1.000
_cell.angle_alpha   90.00
_cell.angle_beta   90.00
_cell.angle_gamma   90.00
#
_symmetry.space_group_name_H-M   'P 1'
#
loop_
_entity.id
_entity.type
_entity.pdbx_description
1 polymer ?
#
loop_
_entity_poly.entity_id
_entity_poly.type
_entity_poly.pdbx_seq_one_letter_code
_entity_poly.pdbx_strand_id
1 'polypeptide(L)'
;MPLPAGKIRLYQRDSKGSVQFLGEDTINHTPKDEKVSLTVGKSFDIKATHKRASWKKISKNVVRMDIEVEVRNRKTEPQTVYIYENLDGEWKILSHSEPFVKDDAGTAVFEVKLAADQVKTLKYTVEIKR
;
A
#
# COMPACT_ATOMS: atom_id res chain seq x y z
N MET A 1 7.66 22.58 -4.00
CA MET A 1 7.29 21.60 -5.05
C MET A 1 6.45 20.51 -4.39
N PRO A 2 5.17 20.35 -4.75
CA PRO A 2 4.28 19.37 -4.12
C PRO A 2 4.69 17.94 -4.51
N LEU A 3 4.70 17.06 -3.51
CA LEU A 3 5.18 15.66 -3.53
C LEU A 3 4.23 14.75 -4.33
N PRO A 4 4.69 13.70 -5.05
CA PRO A 4 3.80 12.73 -5.73
C PRO A 4 2.59 12.33 -4.87
N ALA A 5 1.37 12.51 -5.39
CA ALA A 5 0.15 11.98 -4.80
C ALA A 5 -0.03 10.55 -5.30
N GLY A 6 -0.04 9.56 -4.39
CA GLY A 6 -0.35 8.18 -4.72
C GLY A 6 -1.82 7.88 -4.40
N LYS A 7 -2.48 7.10 -5.25
CA LYS A 7 -3.78 6.49 -4.95
C LYS A 7 -3.55 5.06 -4.48
N ILE A 8 -4.16 4.68 -3.36
CA ILE A 8 -4.13 3.30 -2.88
C ILE A 8 -5.52 2.71 -3.05
N ARG A 9 -5.61 1.57 -3.74
CA ARG A 9 -6.85 0.80 -3.89
C ARG A 9 -6.68 -0.54 -3.20
N LEU A 10 -7.67 -0.91 -2.38
CA LEU A 10 -7.68 -2.22 -1.74
C LEU A 10 -8.81 -3.07 -2.30
N TYR A 11 -8.46 -4.32 -2.60
CA TYR A 11 -9.38 -5.33 -3.08
C TYR A 11 -9.27 -6.59 -2.21
N GLN A 12 -10.42 -7.20 -1.92
CA GLN A 12 -10.51 -8.51 -1.28
C GLN A 12 -10.98 -9.51 -2.32
N ARG A 13 -10.37 -10.69 -2.33
CA ARG A 13 -10.89 -11.85 -3.07
C ARG A 13 -11.46 -12.84 -2.06
N ASP A 14 -12.74 -13.17 -2.18
CA ASP A 14 -13.36 -14.18 -1.31
C ASP A 14 -12.96 -15.62 -1.72
N SER A 15 -13.29 -16.60 -0.89
CA SER A 15 -13.06 -18.03 -1.12
C SER A 15 -13.86 -18.62 -2.30
N LYS A 16 -14.78 -17.85 -2.89
CA LYS A 16 -15.59 -18.18 -4.06
C LYS A 16 -15.09 -17.46 -5.33
N GLY A 17 -13.97 -16.74 -5.26
CA GLY A 17 -13.33 -16.04 -6.39
C GLY A 17 -13.87 -14.64 -6.68
N SER A 18 -14.81 -14.12 -5.88
CA SER A 18 -15.38 -12.79 -6.08
C SER A 18 -14.38 -11.73 -5.64
N VAL A 19 -14.05 -10.78 -6.53
CA VAL A 19 -13.22 -9.60 -6.22
C VAL A 19 -14.15 -8.48 -5.76
N GLN A 20 -14.05 -8.10 -4.49
CA GLN A 20 -14.77 -6.96 -3.93
C GLN A 20 -13.83 -5.78 -3.77
N PHE A 21 -14.21 -4.64 -4.35
CA PHE A 21 -13.57 -3.36 -4.08
C PHE A 21 -13.88 -2.96 -2.64
N LEU A 22 -12.83 -2.78 -1.86
CA LEU A 22 -12.97 -2.51 -0.45
C LEU A 22 -12.95 -1.01 -0.15
N GLY A 23 -12.20 -0.23 -0.93
CA GLY A 23 -12.08 1.24 -0.83
C GLY A 23 -10.86 1.81 -1.58
N GLU A 24 -10.90 3.11 -1.86
CA GLU A 24 -9.84 3.91 -2.47
C GLU A 24 -9.52 5.05 -1.50
N ASP A 25 -8.24 5.25 -1.18
CA ASP A 25 -7.78 6.49 -0.55
C ASP A 25 -6.87 7.28 -1.49
N THR A 26 -6.96 8.60 -1.40
CA THR A 26 -6.13 9.53 -2.17
C THR A 26 -5.16 10.19 -1.19
N ILE A 27 -3.86 9.93 -1.32
CA ILE A 27 -2.87 10.63 -0.50
C ILE A 27 -2.82 12.09 -0.99
N ASN A 28 -3.54 12.98 -0.30
CA ASN A 28 -3.44 14.41 -0.54
C ASN A 28 -2.06 14.94 -0.14
N HIS A 29 -1.65 16.00 -0.80
CA HIS A 29 -0.35 16.64 -0.60
C HIS A 29 -0.24 17.26 0.79
N THR A 30 0.42 16.58 1.73
CA THR A 30 0.72 17.15 3.05
C THR A 30 2.05 16.63 3.62
N PRO A 31 2.74 17.42 4.48
CA PRO A 31 4.15 17.27 4.81
C PRO A 31 4.43 16.05 5.70
N LYS A 32 5.73 15.76 5.84
CA LYS A 32 6.35 14.74 6.69
C LYS A 32 5.48 14.41 7.92
N ASP A 33 5.09 13.14 8.07
CA ASP A 33 4.40 12.54 9.24
C ASP A 33 2.86 12.38 9.20
N GLU A 34 2.22 12.34 8.03
CA GLU A 34 0.80 11.96 7.95
C GLU A 34 0.60 10.43 7.96
N LYS A 35 -0.14 9.91 8.95
CA LYS A 35 -0.65 8.53 9.00
C LYS A 35 -2.01 8.49 8.30
N VAL A 36 -2.11 7.77 7.19
CA VAL A 36 -3.38 7.61 6.46
C VAL A 36 -3.96 6.25 6.79
N SER A 37 -5.17 6.23 7.36
CA SER A 37 -5.85 5.01 7.82
C SER A 37 -7.06 4.75 6.93
N LEU A 38 -6.92 3.85 5.96
CA LEU A 38 -8.03 3.47 5.09
C LEU A 38 -8.87 2.38 5.79
N THR A 39 -10.15 2.67 5.98
CA THR A 39 -11.15 1.73 6.54
C THR A 39 -12.00 1.20 5.39
N VAL A 40 -12.09 -0.12 5.24
CA VAL A 40 -12.44 -0.76 3.97
C VAL A 40 -13.54 -1.83 4.15
N GLY A 41 -14.65 -1.68 3.41
CA GLY A 41 -15.69 -2.70 3.18
C GLY A 41 -16.58 -3.13 4.37
N LYS A 42 -17.67 -3.86 4.07
CA LYS A 42 -18.85 -4.12 4.93
C LYS A 42 -18.47 -4.73 6.29
N SER A 43 -18.28 -3.82 7.25
CA SER A 43 -17.95 -3.99 8.68
C SER A 43 -16.47 -4.20 9.00
N PHE A 44 -15.71 -3.10 9.14
CA PHE A 44 -14.59 -2.85 10.09
C PHE A 44 -13.47 -3.89 10.32
N ASP A 45 -13.48 -5.04 9.65
CA ASP A 45 -12.67 -6.18 10.03
C ASP A 45 -11.28 -6.12 9.39
N ILE A 46 -11.16 -5.57 8.18
CA ILE A 46 -9.86 -5.31 7.59
C ILE A 46 -9.55 -3.82 7.74
N LYS A 47 -8.42 -3.52 8.37
CA LYS A 47 -7.91 -2.15 8.50
C LYS A 47 -6.52 -2.07 7.90
N ALA A 48 -6.28 -1.11 7.03
CA ALA A 48 -4.95 -0.82 6.50
C ALA A 48 -4.51 0.59 6.90
N THR A 49 -3.33 0.71 7.48
CA THR A 49 -2.73 2.00 7.84
C THR A 49 -1.45 2.17 7.06
N HIS A 50 -1.44 3.12 6.14
CA HIS A 50 -0.28 3.45 5.31
C HIS A 50 0.51 4.60 5.97
N LYS A 51 1.82 4.39 6.12
CA LYS A 51 2.75 5.34 6.70
C LYS A 51 4.02 5.41 5.86
N ARG A 52 4.42 6.61 5.46
CA ARG A 52 5.79 6.85 4.98
C ARG A 52 6.71 6.93 6.19
N ALA A 53 7.57 5.92 6.35
CA ALA A 53 8.60 5.90 7.38
C ALA A 53 9.76 6.83 7.04
N SER A 54 10.11 6.96 5.76
CA SER A 54 11.18 7.87 5.33
C SER A 54 10.91 8.47 3.95
N TRP A 55 11.48 9.64 3.73
CA TRP A 55 11.54 10.29 2.42
C TRP A 55 12.90 10.94 2.27
N LYS A 56 13.63 10.60 1.21
CA LYS A 56 14.95 11.13 0.92
C LYS A 56 15.05 11.51 -0.54
N LYS A 57 15.37 12.78 -0.80
CA LYS A 57 15.78 13.22 -2.12
C LYS A 57 17.21 12.75 -2.39
N ILE A 58 17.38 11.85 -3.35
CA ILE A 58 18.69 11.29 -3.73
C ILE A 58 19.39 12.21 -4.73
N SER A 59 18.62 12.78 -5.68
CA SER A 59 19.13 13.75 -6.65
C SER A 59 18.03 14.75 -7.04
N LYS A 60 18.30 15.65 -7.99
CA LYS A 60 17.30 16.62 -8.49
C LYS A 60 15.98 15.95 -8.88
N ASN A 61 16.07 14.74 -9.40
CA ASN A 61 15.02 14.00 -10.09
C ASN A 61 14.72 12.64 -9.45
N VAL A 62 15.49 12.20 -8.45
CA VAL A 62 15.34 10.88 -7.82
C VAL A 62 14.98 11.04 -6.35
N VAL A 63 13.94 10.34 -5.95
CA VAL A 63 13.44 10.28 -4.58
C VAL A 63 13.38 8.83 -4.13
N ARG A 64 13.79 8.57 -2.90
CA ARG A 64 13.64 7.29 -2.23
C ARG A 64 12.70 7.42 -1.05
N MET A 65 11.81 6.45 -0.89
CA MET A 65 10.83 6.41 0.19
C MET A 65 10.83 5.04 0.84
N ASP A 66 10.80 5.02 2.17
CA ASP A 66 10.48 3.81 2.93
C ASP A 66 9.02 3.89 3.36
N ILE A 67 8.27 2.86 3.02
CA ILE A 67 6.83 2.78 3.24
C ILE A 67 6.53 1.58 4.13
N GLU A 68 5.64 1.79 5.09
CA GLU A 68 5.10 0.77 5.98
C GLU A 68 3.57 0.79 5.87
N VAL A 69 2.99 -0.36 5.53
CA VAL A 69 1.54 -0.57 5.50
C VAL A 69 1.19 -1.63 6.53
N GLU A 70 0.58 -1.21 7.64
CA GLU A 70 0.05 -2.12 8.64
C GLU A 70 -1.34 -2.58 8.21
N VAL A 71 -1.50 -3.88 7.98
CA VAL A 71 -2.77 -4.49 7.66
C VAL A 71 -3.20 -5.38 8.80
N ARG A 72 -4.40 -5.14 9.31
CA ARG A 72 -5.03 -5.93 10.36
C ARG A 72 -6.25 -6.63 9.81
N ASN A 73 -6.29 -7.95 9.95
CA ASN A 73 -7.48 -8.75 9.81
C ASN A 73 -8.09 -8.97 11.20
N ARG A 74 -9.36 -8.64 11.41
CA ARG A 74 -10.15 -8.91 12.62
C ARG A 74 -11.19 -9.99 12.39
N LYS A 75 -11.25 -10.56 11.19
CA LYS A 75 -12.12 -11.71 10.92
C LYS A 75 -11.58 -12.93 11.63
N THR A 76 -12.47 -13.86 11.91
CA THR A 76 -12.16 -15.21 12.40
C THR A 76 -11.67 -16.15 11.30
N GLU A 77 -11.55 -15.67 10.06
CA GLU A 77 -11.10 -16.41 8.89
C GLU A 77 -9.85 -15.77 8.27
N PRO A 78 -8.96 -16.57 7.65
CA PRO A 78 -7.82 -16.05 6.90
C PRO A 78 -8.28 -15.23 5.69
N GLN A 79 -7.57 -14.15 5.39
CA GLN A 79 -7.88 -13.22 4.31
C GLN A 79 -6.62 -12.84 3.54
N THR A 80 -6.76 -12.72 2.22
CA THR A 80 -5.72 -12.18 1.36
C THR A 80 -6.12 -10.77 0.96
N VAL A 81 -5.24 -9.81 1.25
CA VAL A 81 -5.43 -8.38 0.95
C VAL A 81 -4.45 -7.98 -0.13
N TYR A 82 -4.96 -7.33 -1.18
CA TYR A 82 -4.13 -6.78 -2.25
C TYR A 82 -4.00 -5.28 -2.04
N ILE A 83 -2.76 -4.79 -1.96
CA ILE A 83 -2.44 -3.36 -1.83
C ILE A 83 -1.91 -2.88 -3.17
N TYR A 84 -2.64 -1.97 -3.81
CA TYR A 84 -2.24 -1.34 -5.07
C TYR A 84 -1.58 -0.01 -4.75
N GLU A 85 -0.32 0.13 -5.15
CA GLU A 85 0.48 1.32 -4.96
C GLU A 85 0.73 2.00 -6.30
N ASN A 86 0.17 3.19 -6.47
CA ASN A 86 0.35 4.00 -7.66
C ASN A 86 1.61 4.87 -7.52
N LEU A 87 2.60 4.56 -8.34
CA LEU A 87 3.94 5.14 -8.36
C LEU A 87 4.12 5.94 -9.65
N ASP A 88 3.93 7.25 -9.54
CA ASP A 88 4.07 8.19 -10.66
C ASP A 88 5.54 8.42 -11.07
N GLY A 89 5.94 7.87 -12.22
CA GLY A 89 7.25 8.07 -12.83
C GLY A 89 7.97 6.75 -13.12
N GLU A 90 9.26 6.81 -13.41
CA GLU A 90 10.09 5.60 -13.49
C GLU A 90 10.40 5.15 -12.06
N TRP A 91 9.92 3.98 -11.65
CA TRP A 91 10.09 3.50 -10.28
C TRP A 91 10.75 2.13 -10.20
N LYS A 92 11.42 1.89 -9.06
CA LYS A 92 12.00 0.60 -8.71
C LYS A 92 11.79 0.33 -7.23
N ILE A 93 11.24 -0.83 -6.92
CA ILE A 93 11.23 -1.35 -5.54
C ILE A 93 12.62 -1.92 -5.26
N LEU A 94 13.28 -1.36 -4.25
CA LEU A 94 14.64 -1.75 -3.84
C LEU A 94 14.62 -2.83 -2.75
N SER A 95 13.58 -2.84 -1.92
CA SER A 95 13.37 -3.78 -0.83
C SER A 95 11.88 -3.98 -0.62
N HIS A 96 11.45 -5.19 -0.27
CA HIS A 96 10.07 -5.52 0.05
C HIS A 96 10.01 -6.70 1.03
N SER A 97 9.07 -6.64 1.98
CA SER A 97 8.84 -7.74 2.93
C SER A 97 7.88 -8.80 2.41
N GLU A 98 7.03 -8.46 1.44
CA GLU A 98 6.07 -9.36 0.81
C GLU A 98 6.28 -9.38 -0.70
N PRO A 99 5.92 -10.47 -1.39
CA PRO A 99 5.97 -10.51 -2.85
C PRO A 99 5.08 -9.41 -3.45
N PHE A 100 5.56 -8.84 -4.56
CA PHE A 100 4.80 -7.89 -5.35
C PHE A 100 4.84 -8.28 -6.83
N VAL A 101 3.82 -7.83 -7.55
CA VAL A 101 3.79 -7.87 -9.01
C VAL A 101 3.70 -6.45 -9.54
N LYS A 102 4.31 -6.23 -10.70
CA LYS A 102 4.12 -5.00 -11.47
C LYS A 102 2.91 -5.23 -12.37
N ASP A 103 1.76 -4.69 -11.98
CA ASP A 103 0.50 -4.87 -12.71
C ASP A 103 0.50 -4.06 -14.01
N ASP A 104 0.98 -2.82 -13.93
CA ASP A 104 1.22 -1.96 -15.09
C ASP A 104 2.48 -1.09 -14.91
N ALA A 105 2.71 -0.15 -15.84
CA ALA A 105 3.88 0.71 -15.81
C ALA A 105 3.99 1.56 -14.52
N GLY A 106 2.87 1.93 -13.90
CA GLY A 106 2.75 2.82 -12.75
C GLY A 106 2.24 2.15 -11.46
N THR A 107 1.82 0.89 -11.49
CA THR A 107 1.20 0.25 -10.32
C THR A 107 1.96 -0.99 -9.85
N ALA A 108 2.35 -0.98 -8.57
CA ALA A 108 2.86 -2.14 -7.85
C ALA A 108 1.74 -2.75 -7.00
N VAL A 109 1.57 -4.07 -7.06
CA VAL A 109 0.54 -4.78 -6.28
C VAL A 109 1.21 -5.75 -5.32
N PHE A 110 0.98 -5.55 -4.04
CA PHE A 110 1.47 -6.43 -2.98
C PHE A 110 0.38 -7.37 -2.50
N GLU A 111 0.70 -8.65 -2.38
CA GLU A 111 -0.21 -9.67 -1.83
C GLU A 111 0.12 -9.93 -0.37
N VAL A 112 -0.77 -9.53 0.53
CA VAL A 112 -0.62 -9.70 1.97
C VAL A 112 -1.59 -10.75 2.47
N LYS A 113 -1.06 -11.95 2.77
CA LYS A 113 -1.82 -13.04 3.41
C LYS A 113 -1.83 -12.86 4.91
N LEU A 114 -3.03 -12.81 5.48
CA LEU A 114 -3.29 -12.67 6.91
C LEU A 114 -4.14 -13.83 7.39
N ALA A 115 -3.74 -14.48 8.49
CA ALA A 115 -4.60 -15.38 9.23
C ALA A 115 -5.73 -14.61 9.95
N ALA A 116 -6.63 -15.36 10.58
CA ALA A 116 -7.67 -14.80 11.45
C ALA A 116 -7.05 -13.97 12.59
N ASP A 117 -7.65 -12.83 12.90
CA ASP A 117 -7.19 -11.83 13.90
C ASP A 117 -5.70 -11.40 13.78
N GLN A 118 -5.08 -11.60 12.61
CA GLN A 118 -3.66 -11.29 12.41
C GLN A 118 -3.43 -9.82 12.06
N VAL A 119 -2.34 -9.26 12.59
CA VAL A 119 -1.74 -8.01 12.12
C VAL A 119 -0.44 -8.34 11.39
N LYS A 120 -0.24 -7.76 10.21
CA LYS A 120 1.00 -7.87 9.43
C LYS A 120 1.39 -6.49 8.91
N THR A 121 2.70 -6.21 8.92
CA THR A 121 3.23 -4.95 8.38
C THR A 121 3.98 -5.25 7.10
N LEU A 122 3.44 -4.79 5.98
CA LEU A 122 4.17 -4.71 4.72
C LEU A 122 5.19 -3.56 4.83
N LYS A 123 6.45 -3.83 4.55
CA LYS A 123 7.50 -2.81 4.45
C LYS A 123 8.13 -2.89 3.08
N TYR A 124 8.27 -1.75 2.41
CA TYR A 124 9.01 -1.70 1.15
C TYR A 124 9.71 -0.35 0.96
N THR A 125 10.82 -0.39 0.25
CA THR A 125 11.57 0.79 -0.15
C THR A 125 11.39 0.97 -1.65
N VAL A 126 10.92 2.14 -2.06
CA VAL A 126 10.75 2.50 -3.47
C VAL A 126 11.61 3.69 -3.83
N GLU A 127 12.24 3.62 -4.99
CA GLU A 127 12.92 4.74 -5.63
C GLU A 127 12.12 5.17 -6.86
N ILE A 128 11.81 6.46 -6.96
CA ILE A 128 11.06 7.05 -8.06
C ILE A 128 11.92 8.14 -8.69
N LYS A 129 12.06 8.07 -10.00
CA LYS A 129 12.74 9.02 -10.87
C LYS A 129 11.71 9.76 -11.72
N ARG A 130 11.78 11.08 -11.67
CA ARG A 130 10.92 12.03 -12.39
C ARG A 130 11.71 13.00 -13.23
#